data_AF-A0A7J3XT65-F1
#
_entry.id   AF-A0A7J3XT65-F1
#
_cell.length_a   1.000
_cell.length_b   1.000
_cell.length_c   1.000
_cell.angle_alpha   90.00
_cell.angle_beta   90.00
_cell.angle_gamma   90.00
#
_symmetry.space_group_name_H-M   'P 1'
#
loop_
_entity.id
_entity.type
_entity.pdbx_description
1 polymer ?
#
loop_
_entity_poly.entity_id
_entity_poly.type
_entity_poly.pdbx_seq_one_letter_code
_entity_poly.pdbx_strand_id
1 'polypeptide(L)'
;EGLKKLGPLRKILEMIPGFGLSLPDEVADIAQEKLEKWTVMVKSMTREELERPEIVNRSRMRRIARGSGVKVKEVKELLDTYDAMKRMIKAVLRKQRKGRLPLPFKM
;
A
#
# COMPACT_ATOMS: atom_id res chain seq x y z
N GLU A 1 7.53 18.99 -9.15
CA GLU A 1 6.79 19.36 -7.92
C GLU A 1 6.99 18.34 -6.79
N GLY A 2 8.23 18.24 -6.25
CA GLY A 2 8.63 17.11 -5.38
C GLY A 2 8.68 17.36 -3.87
N LEU A 3 8.50 18.60 -3.40
CA LEU A 3 8.82 18.96 -1.99
C LEU A 3 7.62 19.08 -1.03
N LYS A 4 6.37 18.97 -1.53
CA LYS A 4 5.17 19.25 -0.70
C LYS A 4 4.44 18.03 -0.15
N LYS A 5 4.87 16.80 -0.48
CA LYS A 5 4.10 15.58 -0.17
C LYS A 5 4.57 14.79 1.07
N LEU A 6 5.70 15.15 1.68
CA LEU A 6 6.16 14.55 2.95
C LEU A 6 5.44 15.14 4.18
N GLY A 7 5.04 16.42 4.13
CA GLY A 7 4.29 17.07 5.22
C GLY A 7 2.93 16.40 5.53
N PRO A 8 2.09 16.08 4.52
CA PRO A 8 0.79 15.43 4.75
C PRO A 8 0.91 14.02 5.34
N LEU A 9 1.95 13.25 4.97
CA LEU A 9 2.15 11.88 5.47
C LEU A 9 2.55 11.89 6.95
N ARG A 10 3.47 12.77 7.36
CA ARG A 10 3.89 12.92 8.76
C ARG A 10 2.71 13.24 9.68
N LYS A 11 1.80 14.11 9.25
CA LYS A 11 0.59 14.48 10.00
C LYS A 11 -0.42 13.35 10.12
N ILE A 12 -0.53 12.49 9.10
CA ILE A 12 -1.40 11.29 9.16
C ILE A 12 -0.83 10.25 10.13
N LEU A 13 0.49 10.08 10.15
CA LEU A 13 1.19 9.17 11.07
C LEU A 13 1.06 9.61 12.53
N GLU A 14 1.16 10.91 12.82
CA GLU A 14 0.94 11.48 14.17
C GLU A 14 -0.50 11.29 14.69
N MET A 15 -1.48 11.12 13.81
CA MET A 15 -2.89 10.90 14.19
C MET A 15 -3.24 9.43 14.44
N ILE A 16 -2.29 8.49 14.28
CA ILE A 16 -2.50 7.07 14.60
C ILE A 16 -2.06 6.83 16.06
N PRO A 17 -3.01 6.67 17.02
CA PRO A 17 -2.65 6.38 18.40
C PRO A 17 -1.92 5.03 18.47
N GLY A 18 -0.71 5.03 19.04
CA GLY A 18 0.16 3.84 19.17
C GLY A 18 1.36 3.80 18.22
N PHE A 19 1.46 4.72 17.25
CA PHE A 19 2.65 4.90 16.39
C PHE A 19 3.53 6.06 16.90
N GLY A 20 3.83 6.05 18.20
CA GLY A 20 4.76 6.98 18.83
C GLY A 20 6.21 6.66 18.51
N LEU A 21 6.57 6.61 17.23
CA LEU A 21 7.96 6.52 16.80
C LEU A 21 8.13 7.51 15.66
N SER A 22 8.85 8.59 15.98
CA SER A 22 9.60 9.40 15.01
C SER A 22 10.19 8.44 13.98
N LEU A 23 9.63 8.42 12.77
CA LEU A 23 10.29 7.72 11.67
C LEU A 23 11.64 8.41 11.51
N PRO A 24 12.77 7.72 11.78
CA PRO A 24 14.08 8.29 11.54
C PRO A 24 14.15 8.76 10.09
N ASP A 25 14.80 9.88 9.82
CA ASP A 25 14.88 10.42 8.45
C ASP A 25 15.43 9.38 7.47
N GLU A 26 16.31 8.49 7.94
CA GLU A 26 16.82 7.32 7.23
C GLU A 26 15.71 6.37 6.74
N VAL A 27 14.66 6.16 7.54
CA VAL A 27 13.50 5.34 7.16
C VAL A 27 12.63 6.06 6.13
N ALA A 28 12.58 7.39 6.17
CA ALA A 28 11.87 8.19 5.18
C ALA A 28 12.57 8.14 3.81
N ASP A 29 13.90 8.24 3.79
CA ASP A 29 14.69 8.16 2.55
C ASP A 29 14.59 6.77 1.90
N ILE A 30 14.71 5.71 2.71
CA ILE A 30 14.53 4.32 2.24
C ILE A 30 13.09 4.10 1.73
N ALA A 31 12.09 4.67 2.39
CA ALA A 31 10.72 4.60 1.94
C ALA A 31 10.52 5.33 0.60
N GLN A 32 11.20 6.46 0.39
CA GLN A 32 11.13 7.22 -0.85
C GLN A 32 11.70 6.43 -2.03
N GLU A 33 12.88 5.83 -1.88
CA GLU A 33 13.48 5.00 -2.94
C GLU A 33 12.60 3.79 -3.28
N LYS A 34 11.99 3.15 -2.27
CA LYS A 34 11.02 2.06 -2.48
C LYS A 34 9.77 2.55 -3.21
N LEU A 35 9.24 3.72 -2.85
CA LEU A 35 8.05 4.30 -3.49
C LEU A 35 8.29 4.66 -4.96
N GLU A 36 9.48 5.15 -5.30
CA GLU A 36 9.86 5.41 -6.69
C GLU A 36 9.88 4.10 -7.49
N LYS A 37 10.53 3.05 -6.98
CA LYS A 37 10.54 1.72 -7.60
C LYS A 37 9.12 1.16 -7.78
N TRP A 38 8.27 1.31 -6.77
CA TRP A 38 6.86 0.91 -6.84
C TRP A 38 6.10 1.67 -7.92
N THR A 39 6.32 2.97 -8.03
CA THR A 39 5.70 3.80 -9.07
C THR A 39 6.07 3.32 -10.47
N VAL A 40 7.34 2.97 -10.70
CA VAL A 40 7.80 2.44 -12.00
C VAL A 40 7.22 1.04 -12.27
N MET A 41 7.16 0.17 -11.26
CA MET A 41 6.53 -1.15 -11.38
C MET A 41 5.05 -1.06 -11.74
N VAL A 42 4.30 -0.21 -11.03
CA VAL A 42 2.87 0.02 -11.26
C VAL A 42 2.63 0.59 -12.67
N LYS A 43 3.48 1.50 -13.14
CA LYS A 43 3.42 2.02 -14.52
C LYS A 43 3.67 0.94 -15.60
N SER A 44 4.34 -0.14 -15.25
CA SER A 44 4.61 -1.28 -16.14
C SER A 44 3.50 -2.35 -16.12
N MET A 45 2.48 -2.18 -15.27
CA MET A 45 1.30 -3.03 -15.22
C MET A 45 0.26 -2.57 -16.23
N THR A 46 -0.56 -3.52 -16.70
CA THR A 46 -1.75 -3.25 -17.50
C THR A 46 -2.91 -2.87 -16.60
N ARG A 47 -3.93 -2.20 -17.17
CA ARG A 47 -5.14 -1.82 -16.42
C ARG A 47 -5.83 -3.01 -15.74
N GLU A 48 -5.89 -4.15 -16.41
CA GLU A 48 -6.45 -5.40 -15.86
C GLU A 48 -5.70 -5.84 -14.60
N GLU A 49 -4.36 -5.75 -14.60
CA GLU A 49 -3.52 -6.15 -13.47
C GLU A 49 -3.60 -5.16 -12.31
N LEU A 50 -3.82 -3.88 -12.59
CA LEU A 50 -4.05 -2.84 -11.58
C LEU A 50 -5.38 -3.00 -10.86
N GLU A 51 -6.44 -3.30 -11.61
CA GLU A 51 -7.78 -3.53 -11.06
C GLU A 51 -7.84 -4.88 -10.32
N ARG A 52 -7.10 -5.88 -10.81
CA ARG A 52 -7.12 -7.25 -10.29
C ARG A 52 -5.71 -7.83 -10.08
N PRO A 53 -5.04 -7.48 -8.98
CA PRO A 53 -3.68 -7.98 -8.70
C PRO A 53 -3.60 -9.52 -8.59
N GLU A 54 -4.71 -10.22 -8.32
CA GLU A 54 -4.75 -11.68 -8.27
C GLU A 54 -4.43 -12.38 -9.60
N ILE A 55 -4.56 -11.69 -10.75
CA ILE A 55 -4.27 -12.30 -12.07
C ILE A 55 -2.78 -12.32 -12.39
N VAL A 56 -1.95 -11.63 -11.58
CA VAL A 56 -0.52 -11.45 -11.83
C VAL A 56 0.23 -12.76 -11.54
N ASN A 57 0.33 -13.59 -12.57
CA ASN A 57 1.08 -14.85 -12.53
C ASN A 57 2.59 -14.63 -12.77
N ARG A 58 3.37 -15.73 -12.75
CA ARG A 58 4.82 -15.70 -12.94
C ARG A 58 5.27 -15.11 -14.28
N SER A 59 4.48 -15.29 -15.34
CA SER A 59 4.79 -14.73 -16.66
C SER A 59 4.61 -13.20 -16.65
N ARG A 60 3.49 -12.72 -16.11
CA ARG A 60 3.20 -11.29 -15.94
C ARG A 60 4.22 -10.61 -15.03
N MET A 61 4.62 -11.24 -13.93
CA MET A 61 5.69 -10.74 -13.06
C MET A 61 7.02 -10.56 -13.80
N ARG A 62 7.41 -11.50 -14.69
CA ARG A 62 8.63 -11.33 -15.51
C ARG A 62 8.51 -10.18 -16.49
N ARG A 63 7.34 -9.96 -17.09
CA ARG A 63 7.09 -8.84 -18.00
C ARG A 63 7.22 -7.50 -17.27
N ILE A 64 6.56 -7.37 -16.11
CA ILE A 64 6.63 -6.17 -15.26
C ILE A 64 8.07 -5.92 -14.83
N ALA A 65 8.76 -6.94 -14.32
CA ALA A 65 10.16 -6.86 -13.89
C ALA A 65 11.09 -6.35 -15.01
N ARG A 66 10.91 -6.86 -16.23
CA ARG A 66 11.66 -6.41 -17.42
C ARG A 66 11.30 -4.97 -17.81
N GLY A 67 10.03 -4.59 -17.76
CA GLY A 67 9.56 -3.23 -18.08
C GLY A 67 10.01 -2.17 -17.08
N SER A 68 10.15 -2.54 -15.81
CA SER A 68 10.54 -1.62 -14.74
C SER A 68 12.02 -1.71 -14.33
N GLY A 69 12.80 -2.61 -14.93
CA GLY A 69 14.22 -2.78 -14.62
C GLY A 69 14.52 -3.38 -13.24
N VAL A 70 13.57 -4.09 -12.64
CA VAL A 70 13.69 -4.67 -11.28
C VAL A 70 13.73 -6.19 -11.32
N LYS A 71 14.03 -6.83 -10.19
CA LYS A 71 13.98 -8.30 -10.06
C LYS A 71 12.55 -8.78 -9.89
N VAL A 72 12.27 -10.00 -10.37
CA VAL A 72 10.96 -10.67 -10.18
C VAL A 72 10.59 -10.79 -8.68
N LYS A 73 11.60 -10.90 -7.80
CA LYS A 73 11.38 -10.94 -6.34
C LYS A 73 10.79 -9.64 -5.80
N GLU A 74 11.22 -8.49 -6.32
CA GLU A 74 10.72 -7.17 -5.90
C GLU A 74 9.27 -6.97 -6.33
N VAL A 75 8.91 -7.44 -7.53
CA VAL A 75 7.51 -7.47 -7.98
C VAL A 75 6.64 -8.33 -7.07
N LYS A 76 7.18 -9.47 -6.60
CA LYS A 76 6.48 -10.33 -5.64
C LYS A 76 6.29 -9.64 -4.29
N GLU A 77 7.34 -8.99 -3.76
CA GLU A 77 7.26 -8.24 -2.49
C GLU A 77 6.21 -7.13 -2.55
N LEU A 78 6.09 -6.43 -3.69
CA LEU A 78 5.04 -5.45 -3.91
C LEU A 78 3.63 -6.06 -3.82
N LEU A 79 3.41 -7.19 -4.47
CA LEU A 79 2.11 -7.89 -4.45
C LEU A 79 1.77 -8.41 -3.05
N ASP A 80 2.76 -8.98 -2.35
CA ASP A 80 2.59 -9.49 -0.98
C ASP A 80 2.26 -8.34 -0.01
N THR A 81 2.95 -7.19 -0.15
CA THR A 81 2.67 -5.98 0.64
C THR A 81 1.26 -5.45 0.38
N TYR A 82 0.84 -5.43 -0.88
CA TYR A 82 -0.52 -5.03 -1.25
C TYR A 82 -1.58 -5.96 -0.62
N ASP A 83 -1.39 -7.29 -0.69
CA ASP A 83 -2.36 -8.23 -0.10
C ASP A 83 -2.43 -8.10 1.42
N ALA A 84 -1.28 -7.89 2.08
CA ALA A 84 -1.24 -7.62 3.53
C ALA A 84 -2.04 -6.36 3.89
N MET A 85 -1.85 -5.26 3.15
CA MET A 85 -2.61 -4.01 3.35
C MET A 85 -4.10 -4.21 3.09
N LYS A 86 -4.47 -4.91 2.01
CA LYS A 86 -5.86 -5.24 1.67
C LYS A 86 -6.55 -6.02 2.80
N ARG A 87 -5.86 -7.01 3.37
CA ARG A 87 -6.36 -7.80 4.52
C ARG A 87 -6.55 -6.92 5.76
N MET A 88 -5.59 -6.06 6.06
CA MET A 88 -5.67 -5.14 7.19
C MET A 88 -6.87 -4.19 7.06
N ILE A 89 -7.02 -3.52 5.90
CA ILE A 89 -8.15 -2.62 5.62
C ILE A 89 -9.47 -3.36 5.76
N LYS A 90 -9.58 -4.57 5.20
CA LYS A 90 -10.79 -5.40 5.32
C LYS A 90 -11.11 -5.74 6.77
N ALA A 91 -10.11 -6.06 7.59
CA ALA A 91 -10.29 -6.35 9.01
C ALA A 91 -10.77 -5.10 9.79
N VAL A 92 -10.19 -3.93 9.53
CA VAL A 92 -10.59 -2.66 10.13
C VAL A 92 -12.04 -2.31 9.76
N LEU A 93 -12.39 -2.37 8.48
CA LEU A 93 -13.75 -2.11 7.99
C LEU A 93 -14.78 -3.06 8.63
N ARG A 94 -14.42 -4.34 8.80
CA ARG A 94 -15.28 -5.32 9.49
C ARG A 94 -15.47 -4.97 10.96
N LYS A 95 -14.43 -4.51 11.65
CA LYS A 95 -14.51 -4.07 13.06
C LYS A 95 -15.37 -2.81 13.21
N GLN A 96 -15.26 -1.85 12.28
CA GLN A 96 -16.09 -0.63 12.26
C GLN A 96 -17.58 -0.95 12.04
N ARG A 97 -17.90 -1.88 11.13
CA ARG A 97 -19.30 -2.33 10.93
C ARG A 97 -19.89 -3.02 12.16
N LYS A 98 -19.08 -3.74 12.93
CA LYS A 98 -19.52 -4.41 14.17
C LYS A 98 -19.69 -3.45 15.36
N GLY A 99 -19.16 -2.22 15.27
CA GLY A 99 -19.33 -1.15 16.26
C GLY A 99 -20.56 -0.26 16.04
N ARG A 100 -21.28 -0.41 14.92
CA ARG A 100 -22.61 0.19 14.71
C ARG A 100 -23.67 -0.83 15.13
N LEU A 101 -23.93 -0.95 16.43
CA LEU A 101 -25.15 -1.63 16.90
C LEU A 101 -26.37 -0.89 16.33
N PRO A 102 -27.45 -1.60 15.94
CA PRO A 102 -28.71 -0.96 15.61
C PRO A 102 -29.16 -0.14 16.82
N LEU A 103 -29.47 1.15 16.59
CA LEU A 103 -30.11 1.98 17.59
C LEU A 103 -31.37 1.24 18.06
N PRO A 104 -31.61 1.11 19.38
CA PRO A 104 -32.81 0.46 19.86
C PRO A 104 -34.00 1.24 19.30
N PHE A 105 -34.85 0.56 18.52
CA PHE A 105 -36.14 1.10 18.12
C PHE A 105 -36.90 1.45 19.39
N LYS A 106 -37.19 2.75 19.50
CA LYS A 106 -37.99 3.36 20.54
C LYS A 106 -39.45 2.89 20.34
N MET A 107 -40.01 2.20 21.34
CA MET A 107 -41.47 2.11 21.56
C MET A 107 -41.86 3.14 22.61
#